data_AF-A0A3B7M7U7-F1
#
_entry.id   AF-A0A3B7M7U7-F1
#
_cell.length_a   1.000
_cell.length_b   1.000
_cell.length_c   1.000
_cell.angle_alpha   90.00
_cell.angle_beta   90.00
_cell.angle_gamma   90.00
#
_symmetry.space_group_name_H-M   'P 1'
#
loop_
_entity.id
_entity.type
_entity.pdbx_description
1 polymer ?
#
loop_
_entity_poly.entity_id
_entity_poly.type
_entity_poly.pdbx_seq_one_letter_code
_entity_poly.pdbx_strand_id
1 'polypeptide(L)'
;MDTGGFEPFQTEAALKTSRPTVAKKAAKAMDTSKIWYWNGTVWIDTGLSEFDKAVSKAQELDDEVIIAASAEADQKAATAVINANKYTDNRVGTAVSSRIIPLAVDAEGYIPVWLEEGALDFADSVVIGKASSGSLVPMAVDRDGNIPVWIKDGKLGFAGLSDEAVELLNRRYLQTKYLTSVVSLRPIVSDGTSLFQWKAKAAKIKTGAAQQLRVAITGDSWTEHSVITGELIKLLRAEYGEAGSGWINLGAERNMLDGITITYSSGWTINDMDNGAAAFPYGCGPDGFTRTSSTAGSKITLGNLSKGNKLSVFFGNTGGVFSYSVNGSAETEVTADAAQRLMINLSGTSSVVLTVKSGEICFWGMHMRKTTGAGVEVNKLGNGNCTGRDYLKISPGAQANLSEFIGADVVIIMLGTNDYRRGHSTADFANGIARIINGYRSASPGCACIVVAPAQSSVATPPIPLVDFTEMVFLLAPQIRAEYYNMYDDWAGFESENAQGQWNDNLHVSQAGAYRLAKKIYKSFLEL
;
A
#
# COMPACT_ATOMS: atom_id res chain seq x y z
N MET A 1 -78.84 23.79 3.48
CA MET A 1 -78.62 22.89 4.63
C MET A 1 -77.27 23.22 5.20
N ASP A 2 -77.27 23.36 6.52
CA ASP A 2 -76.31 24.12 7.30
C ASP A 2 -74.86 23.76 7.04
N THR A 3 -74.06 24.81 6.86
CA THR A 3 -72.61 24.75 6.87
C THR A 3 -72.15 24.22 8.22
N GLY A 4 -71.98 22.90 8.34
CA GLY A 4 -71.32 22.23 9.46
C GLY A 4 -69.83 22.55 9.57
N GLY A 5 -69.44 23.75 9.14
CA GLY A 5 -68.08 24.26 9.17
C GLY A 5 -67.76 24.89 10.53
N PHE A 6 -66.51 24.74 10.90
CA PHE A 6 -65.93 25.25 12.13
C PHE A 6 -65.87 26.78 12.12
N GLU A 7 -66.48 27.44 13.12
CA GLU A 7 -66.46 28.92 13.22
C GLU A 7 -65.39 29.38 14.21
N PRO A 8 -64.42 30.22 13.79
CA PRO A 8 -63.46 30.82 14.70
C PRO A 8 -64.04 32.08 15.37
N PHE A 9 -63.86 32.20 16.69
CA PHE A 9 -64.09 33.42 17.46
C PHE A 9 -62.77 33.93 18.00
N GLN A 10 -62.54 35.25 17.94
CA GLN A 10 -61.30 35.82 18.46
C GLN A 10 -61.11 35.57 19.96
N THR A 11 -62.19 35.62 20.75
CA THR A 11 -62.13 35.36 22.19
C THR A 11 -63.21 34.39 22.67
N GLU A 12 -62.94 33.67 23.75
CA GLU A 12 -63.90 32.80 24.42
C GLU A 12 -65.14 33.57 24.89
N ALA A 13 -64.94 34.82 25.33
CA ALA A 13 -66.03 35.71 25.72
C ALA A 13 -66.95 36.07 24.54
N ALA A 14 -66.38 36.33 23.36
CA ALA A 14 -67.15 36.58 22.14
C ALA A 14 -67.91 35.33 21.68
N LEU A 15 -67.30 34.15 21.81
CA LEU A 15 -67.96 32.87 21.54
C LEU A 15 -69.16 32.67 22.46
N LYS A 16 -68.98 32.82 23.79
CA LYS A 16 -70.03 32.60 24.80
C LYS A 16 -71.20 33.57 24.69
N THR A 17 -71.01 34.75 24.11
CA THR A 17 -72.09 35.71 23.86
C THR A 17 -72.86 35.44 22.56
N SER A 18 -72.27 34.69 21.62
CA SER A 18 -72.95 34.27 20.38
C SER A 18 -74.05 33.23 20.64
N ARG A 19 -75.10 33.25 19.81
CA ARG A 19 -76.20 32.26 19.83
C ARG A 19 -76.44 31.73 18.41
N PRO A 20 -75.88 30.56 18.06
CA PRO A 20 -76.12 29.94 16.77
C PRO A 20 -77.60 29.64 16.56
N THR A 21 -78.09 29.85 15.35
CA THR A 21 -79.47 29.50 14.94
C THR A 21 -79.61 28.03 14.57
N VAL A 22 -78.50 27.31 14.46
CA VAL A 22 -78.45 25.88 14.14
C VAL A 22 -78.44 25.04 15.42
N ALA A 23 -79.11 23.88 15.40
CA ALA A 23 -79.29 23.04 16.57
C ALA A 23 -77.98 22.51 17.18
N LYS A 24 -76.94 22.33 16.36
CA LYS A 24 -75.62 21.86 16.78
C LYS A 24 -74.54 22.61 16.02
N LYS A 25 -73.53 23.11 16.73
CA LYS A 25 -72.38 23.83 16.13
C LYS A 25 -71.10 23.58 16.90
N ALA A 26 -69.97 23.49 16.19
CA ALA A 26 -68.65 23.53 16.79
C ALA A 26 -67.95 24.86 16.45
N ALA A 27 -67.28 25.45 17.43
CA ALA A 27 -66.55 26.71 17.27
C ALA A 27 -65.25 26.68 18.07
N LYS A 28 -64.29 27.54 17.72
CA LYS A 28 -63.03 27.67 18.47
C LYS A 28 -62.82 29.08 18.95
N ALA A 29 -62.54 29.20 20.24
CA ALA A 29 -62.03 30.41 20.84
C ALA A 29 -60.52 30.47 20.55
N MET A 30 -60.07 31.48 19.82
CA MET A 30 -58.67 31.56 19.36
C MET A 30 -57.72 32.01 20.46
N ASP A 31 -58.19 32.77 21.44
CA ASP A 31 -57.43 33.20 22.63
C ASP A 31 -57.09 32.05 23.58
N THR A 32 -58.01 31.10 23.78
CA THR A 32 -57.77 29.89 24.60
C THR A 32 -57.43 28.67 23.77
N SER A 33 -57.51 28.78 22.45
CA SER A 33 -57.36 27.68 21.48
C SER A 33 -58.30 26.49 21.71
N LYS A 34 -59.36 26.65 22.53
CA LYS A 34 -60.31 25.60 22.88
C LYS A 34 -61.44 25.48 21.86
N ILE A 35 -61.84 24.25 21.61
CA ILE A 35 -63.07 23.94 20.88
C ILE A 35 -64.26 23.93 21.85
N TRP A 36 -65.36 24.53 21.42
CA TRP A 36 -66.62 24.58 22.13
C TRP A 36 -67.72 23.97 21.26
N TYR A 37 -68.68 23.30 21.91
CA TYR A 37 -69.82 22.67 21.24
C TYR A 37 -71.13 23.30 21.70
N TRP A 38 -71.93 23.80 20.75
CA TRP A 38 -73.29 24.28 20.98
C TRP A 38 -74.25 23.11 20.95
N ASN A 39 -74.97 22.89 22.04
CA ASN A 39 -75.94 21.79 22.16
C ASN A 39 -77.38 22.17 21.74
N GLY A 40 -77.58 23.39 21.25
CA GLY A 40 -78.90 23.96 20.96
C GLY A 40 -79.35 25.02 21.97
N THR A 41 -78.73 25.07 23.16
CA THR A 41 -79.15 25.97 24.25
C THR A 41 -77.99 26.74 24.88
N VAL A 42 -76.83 26.08 25.03
CA VAL A 42 -75.61 26.67 25.63
C VAL A 42 -74.36 26.14 24.93
N TRP A 43 -73.27 26.91 25.05
CA TRP A 43 -71.93 26.45 24.67
C TRP A 43 -71.35 25.57 25.79
N ILE A 44 -70.89 24.38 25.42
CA ILE A 44 -70.23 23.41 26.32
C ILE A 44 -68.73 23.43 26.04
N ASP A 45 -67.93 23.56 27.10
CA ASP A 45 -66.46 23.42 27.04
C ASP A 45 -66.11 21.95 26.77
N THR A 46 -65.32 21.69 25.73
CA THR A 46 -64.87 20.32 25.41
C THR A 46 -63.61 19.91 26.18
N GLY A 47 -63.10 20.80 27.05
CA GLY A 47 -61.99 20.57 27.96
C GLY A 47 -60.70 21.25 27.51
N LEU A 48 -59.57 20.57 27.73
CA LEU A 48 -58.25 21.05 27.31
C LEU A 48 -58.16 21.18 25.79
N SER A 49 -57.46 22.22 25.32
CA SER A 49 -57.18 22.41 23.89
C SER A 49 -56.31 21.26 23.36
N GLU A 50 -56.23 21.09 22.04
CA GLU A 50 -55.31 20.11 21.43
C GLU A 50 -53.86 20.40 21.82
N PHE A 51 -53.51 21.68 22.01
CA PHE A 51 -52.19 22.09 22.46
C PHE A 51 -51.91 21.63 23.90
N ASP A 52 -52.85 21.86 24.82
CA ASP A 52 -52.68 21.45 26.23
C ASP A 52 -52.62 19.93 26.38
N LYS A 53 -53.39 19.19 25.57
CA LYS A 53 -53.32 17.72 25.51
C LYS A 53 -51.98 17.24 24.98
N ALA A 54 -51.42 17.91 23.98
CA ALA A 54 -50.10 17.60 23.43
C ALA A 54 -48.97 17.88 24.45
N VAL A 55 -49.05 18.99 25.18
CA VAL A 55 -48.09 19.32 26.25
C VAL A 55 -48.14 18.28 27.37
N SER A 56 -49.34 17.91 27.84
CA SER A 56 -49.51 16.89 28.87
C SER A 56 -48.96 15.53 28.41
N LYS A 57 -49.16 15.16 27.14
CA LYS A 57 -48.63 13.88 26.62
C LYS A 57 -47.12 13.91 26.44
N ALA A 58 -46.55 15.05 26.06
CA ALA A 58 -45.11 15.21 25.97
C ALA A 58 -44.43 15.10 27.35
N GLN A 59 -45.06 15.66 28.40
CA GLN A 59 -44.56 15.53 29.78
C GLN A 59 -44.61 14.09 30.29
N GLU A 60 -45.70 13.35 30.04
CA GLU A 60 -45.77 11.91 30.38
C GLU A 60 -44.67 11.09 29.69
N LEU A 61 -44.38 11.39 28.42
CA LEU A 61 -43.33 10.70 27.67
C LEU A 61 -41.93 11.03 28.18
N ASP A 62 -41.69 12.28 28.60
CA ASP A 62 -40.41 12.69 29.16
C ASP A 62 -40.17 12.04 30.53
N ASP A 63 -41.21 11.96 31.36
CA ASP A 63 -41.18 11.26 32.65
C ASP A 63 -40.93 9.74 32.47
N GLU A 64 -41.58 9.09 31.50
CA GLU A 64 -41.31 7.68 31.18
C GLU A 64 -39.85 7.44 30.71
N VAL A 65 -39.30 8.34 29.90
CA VAL A 65 -37.91 8.27 29.43
C VAL A 65 -36.93 8.48 30.57
N ILE A 66 -37.20 9.44 31.46
CA ILE A 66 -36.35 9.71 32.64
C ILE A 66 -36.37 8.51 33.60
N ILE A 67 -37.55 7.93 33.87
CA ILE A 67 -37.68 6.75 34.73
C ILE A 67 -36.97 5.54 34.12
N ALA A 68 -37.12 5.30 32.82
CA ALA A 68 -36.43 4.21 32.13
C ALA A 68 -34.90 4.38 32.14
N ALA A 69 -34.41 5.60 31.90
CA ALA A 69 -32.98 5.91 31.94
C ALA A 69 -32.39 5.75 33.36
N SER A 70 -33.14 6.15 34.40
CA SER A 70 -32.73 5.96 35.80
C SER A 70 -32.69 4.47 36.16
N ALA A 71 -33.69 3.69 35.77
CA ALA A 71 -33.72 2.24 36.02
C ALA A 71 -32.58 1.51 35.29
N GLU A 72 -32.25 1.91 34.06
CA GLU A 72 -31.11 1.36 33.31
C GLU A 72 -29.76 1.75 33.96
N ALA A 73 -29.64 2.98 34.47
CA ALA A 73 -28.46 3.43 35.20
C ALA A 73 -28.26 2.64 36.50
N ASP A 74 -29.32 2.43 37.27
CA ASP A 74 -29.29 1.63 38.51
C ASP A 74 -28.97 0.16 38.22
N GLN A 75 -29.52 -0.41 37.14
CA GLN A 75 -29.20 -1.77 36.71
C GLN A 75 -27.74 -1.91 36.28
N LYS A 76 -27.19 -0.92 35.56
CA LYS A 76 -25.77 -0.88 35.17
C LYS A 76 -24.86 -0.71 36.38
N ALA A 77 -25.23 0.12 37.36
CA ALA A 77 -24.51 0.28 38.61
C ALA A 77 -24.51 -1.02 39.43
N ALA A 78 -25.66 -1.68 39.58
CA ALA A 78 -25.77 -2.98 40.24
C ALA A 78 -24.95 -4.06 39.54
N THR A 79 -24.96 -4.08 38.20
CA THR A 79 -24.14 -5.01 37.40
C THR A 79 -22.66 -4.71 37.54
N ALA A 80 -22.26 -3.44 37.63
CA ALA A 80 -20.87 -3.04 37.87
C ALA A 80 -20.40 -3.46 39.27
N VAL A 81 -21.25 -3.34 40.30
CA VAL A 81 -20.96 -3.82 41.67
C VAL A 81 -20.89 -5.35 41.71
N ILE A 82 -21.81 -6.06 41.05
CA ILE A 82 -21.76 -7.53 40.95
C ILE A 82 -20.51 -7.98 40.19
N ASN A 83 -20.13 -7.29 39.11
CA ASN A 83 -18.90 -7.60 38.38
C ASN A 83 -17.66 -7.29 39.22
N ALA A 84 -17.63 -6.15 39.92
CA ALA A 84 -16.54 -5.83 40.85
C ALA A 84 -16.42 -6.91 41.94
N ASN A 85 -17.54 -7.31 42.56
CA ASN A 85 -17.56 -8.40 43.54
C ASN A 85 -17.15 -9.74 42.91
N LYS A 86 -17.58 -10.06 41.69
CA LYS A 86 -17.18 -11.30 40.97
C LYS A 86 -15.70 -11.31 40.57
N TYR A 87 -15.09 -10.15 40.33
CA TYR A 87 -13.65 -9.99 40.10
C TYR A 87 -12.84 -10.02 41.41
N THR A 88 -13.44 -9.60 42.53
CA THR A 88 -12.80 -9.58 43.87
C THR A 88 -12.92 -10.94 44.57
N ASP A 89 -14.05 -11.63 44.42
CA ASP A 89 -14.39 -12.89 45.12
C ASP A 89 -13.86 -14.16 44.41
N ASN A 90 -13.50 -14.09 43.12
CA ASN A 90 -12.85 -15.22 42.42
C ASN A 90 -11.32 -15.26 42.59
N ARG A 91 -10.75 -14.43 43.49
CA ARG A 91 -9.32 -14.46 43.80
C ARG A 91 -8.97 -14.47 45.28
N VAL A 92 -9.90 -14.85 46.17
CA VAL A 92 -9.56 -15.01 47.60
C VAL A 92 -10.27 -16.20 48.21
N GLY A 93 -9.58 -17.34 48.23
CA GLY A 93 -9.76 -18.28 49.34
C GLY A 93 -9.11 -17.66 50.58
N THR A 94 -9.88 -17.44 51.63
CA THR A 94 -9.35 -16.98 52.92
C THR A 94 -8.97 -18.14 53.83
N ALA A 95 -7.96 -17.86 54.66
CA ALA A 95 -7.24 -18.66 55.68
C ALA A 95 -5.95 -19.30 55.10
N VAL A 96 -4.71 -18.98 55.49
CA VAL A 96 -4.15 -18.56 56.80
C VAL A 96 -2.75 -17.91 56.58
N SER A 97 -2.37 -16.98 57.46
CA SER A 97 -1.01 -16.46 57.80
C SER A 97 -0.21 -15.67 56.75
N SER A 98 0.31 -14.53 57.19
CA SER A 98 1.30 -13.66 56.52
C SER A 98 2.41 -14.49 55.86
N ARG A 99 2.43 -14.51 54.52
CA ARG A 99 3.39 -15.31 53.75
C ARG A 99 4.38 -14.38 53.06
N ILE A 100 5.55 -14.22 53.67
CA ILE A 100 6.74 -13.74 52.99
C ILE A 100 7.14 -14.81 51.97
N ILE A 101 7.19 -14.45 50.69
CA ILE A 101 7.66 -15.32 49.60
C ILE A 101 9.05 -14.83 49.18
N PRO A 102 10.13 -15.54 49.53
CA PRO A 102 11.47 -15.13 49.11
C PRO A 102 11.58 -15.21 47.58
N LEU A 103 12.04 -14.13 46.96
CA LEU A 103 12.39 -14.13 45.53
C LEU A 103 13.87 -14.45 45.32
N ALA A 104 14.70 -14.21 46.33
CA ALA A 104 16.09 -14.67 46.41
C ALA A 104 16.44 -15.04 47.86
N VAL A 105 17.35 -16.00 48.02
CA VAL A 105 17.94 -16.39 49.31
C VAL A 105 19.46 -16.47 49.11
N ASP A 106 20.24 -15.83 49.97
CA ASP A 106 21.71 -15.90 49.87
C ASP A 106 22.29 -17.19 50.49
N ALA A 107 23.61 -17.36 50.40
CA ALA A 107 24.29 -18.57 50.86
C ALA A 107 24.23 -18.76 52.38
N GLU A 108 23.99 -17.68 53.11
CA GLU A 108 23.86 -17.61 54.56
C GLU A 108 22.41 -17.72 55.05
N GLY A 109 21.43 -17.70 54.12
CA GLY A 109 20.01 -17.92 54.40
C GLY A 109 19.18 -16.63 54.57
N TYR A 110 19.72 -15.45 54.26
CA TYR A 110 18.98 -14.19 54.29
C TYR A 110 18.20 -13.95 53.00
N ILE A 111 17.11 -13.18 53.12
CA ILE A 111 16.15 -12.90 52.04
C ILE A 111 16.24 -11.40 51.70
N PRO A 112 17.09 -10.99 50.74
CA PRO A 112 17.26 -9.57 50.42
C PRO A 112 16.09 -8.97 49.64
N VAL A 113 15.25 -9.82 49.03
CA VAL A 113 14.06 -9.41 48.28
C VAL A 113 12.95 -10.45 48.42
N TRP A 114 11.74 -10.00 48.74
CA TRP A 114 10.58 -10.87 48.91
C TRP A 114 9.30 -10.23 48.40
N LEU A 115 8.28 -11.07 48.22
CA LEU A 115 6.90 -10.62 48.14
C LEU A 115 6.26 -10.73 49.52
N GLU A 116 5.79 -9.63 50.05
CA GLU A 116 4.94 -9.57 51.23
C GLU A 116 3.56 -9.09 50.81
N GLU A 117 2.57 -9.95 51.00
CA GLU A 117 1.17 -9.65 50.60
C GLU A 117 1.03 -9.23 49.11
N GLY A 118 1.96 -9.69 48.27
CA GLY A 118 2.01 -9.39 46.83
C GLY A 118 2.74 -8.10 46.46
N ALA A 119 3.25 -7.33 47.43
CA ALA A 119 4.14 -6.19 47.21
C ALA A 119 5.60 -6.65 47.24
N LEU A 120 6.41 -6.11 46.33
CA LEU A 120 7.86 -6.34 46.30
C LEU A 120 8.54 -5.47 47.36
N ASP A 121 9.23 -6.09 48.31
CA ASP A 121 9.94 -5.41 49.39
C ASP A 121 11.40 -5.91 49.51
N PHE A 122 12.23 -5.13 50.20
CA PHE A 122 13.67 -5.34 50.36
C PHE A 122 14.10 -5.06 51.79
N ALA A 123 15.22 -5.64 52.21
CA ALA A 123 15.68 -5.61 53.60
C ALA A 123 15.96 -4.21 54.20
N ASP A 124 15.86 -3.12 53.42
CA ASP A 124 16.13 -1.73 53.83
C ASP A 124 15.26 -0.67 53.08
N SER A 125 13.93 -0.80 53.01
CA SER A 125 13.09 0.12 52.21
C SER A 125 12.86 1.52 52.85
N VAL A 126 13.46 2.56 52.25
CA VAL A 126 13.08 3.98 52.41
C VAL A 126 12.65 4.56 51.05
N VAL A 127 11.35 4.85 50.93
CA VAL A 127 10.65 5.78 50.01
C VAL A 127 10.86 5.65 48.47
N ILE A 128 9.70 5.67 47.80
CA ILE A 128 9.42 5.66 46.35
C ILE A 128 10.23 6.72 45.57
N GLY A 129 11.04 6.25 44.61
CA GLY A 129 11.76 7.06 43.64
C GLY A 129 10.89 7.47 42.43
N LYS A 130 10.93 8.77 42.10
CA LYS A 130 10.35 9.40 40.90
C LYS A 130 10.99 8.85 39.61
N ALA A 131 10.17 8.65 38.59
CA ALA A 131 10.59 8.23 37.26
C ALA A 131 11.62 9.18 36.61
N SER A 132 12.73 8.62 36.13
CA SER A 132 13.54 9.20 35.07
C SER A 132 13.24 8.48 33.76
N SER A 133 12.83 9.22 32.73
CA SER A 133 12.62 8.70 31.38
C SER A 133 13.96 8.22 30.82
N GLY A 134 14.03 6.96 30.37
CA GLY A 134 15.16 6.42 29.62
C GLY A 134 15.95 5.28 30.27
N SER A 135 15.56 4.79 31.45
CA SER A 135 16.25 3.65 32.08
C SER A 135 15.66 2.30 31.64
N LEU A 136 16.53 1.41 31.16
CA LEU A 136 16.21 0.00 30.95
C LEU A 136 16.19 -0.68 32.32
N VAL A 137 15.03 -1.21 32.72
CA VAL A 137 14.84 -1.91 34.00
C VAL A 137 14.92 -3.41 33.73
N PRO A 138 16.00 -4.10 34.14
CA PRO A 138 16.10 -5.55 33.96
C PRO A 138 15.00 -6.26 34.77
N MET A 139 14.32 -7.22 34.15
CA MET A 139 13.40 -8.13 34.84
C MET A 139 14.05 -9.47 35.18
N ALA A 140 15.07 -9.86 34.42
CA ALA A 140 15.91 -11.01 34.68
C ALA A 140 17.35 -10.69 34.25
N VAL A 141 18.32 -11.27 34.96
CA VAL A 141 19.74 -11.22 34.61
C VAL A 141 20.27 -12.65 34.62
N ASP A 142 20.94 -13.07 33.55
CA ASP A 142 21.54 -14.41 33.48
C ASP A 142 22.89 -14.47 34.23
N ARG A 143 23.49 -15.67 34.28
CA ARG A 143 24.76 -15.90 35.00
C ARG A 143 25.95 -15.17 34.38
N ASP A 144 25.84 -14.74 33.13
CA ASP A 144 26.86 -14.00 32.39
C ASP A 144 26.60 -12.49 32.45
N GLY A 145 25.54 -12.06 33.16
CA GLY A 145 25.18 -10.65 33.33
C GLY A 145 24.31 -10.07 32.22
N ASN A 146 23.81 -10.88 31.29
CA ASN A 146 22.91 -10.39 30.24
C ASN A 146 21.49 -10.22 30.76
N ILE A 147 20.72 -9.32 30.13
CA ILE A 147 19.33 -9.01 30.51
C ILE A 147 18.39 -9.59 29.45
N PRO A 148 17.92 -10.84 29.60
CA PRO A 148 17.06 -11.47 28.60
C PRO A 148 15.64 -10.89 28.55
N VAL A 149 15.18 -10.22 29.61
CA VAL A 149 13.86 -9.57 29.69
C VAL A 149 13.99 -8.26 30.47
N TRP A 150 13.38 -7.17 29.99
CA TRP A 150 13.45 -5.84 30.60
C TRP A 150 12.17 -5.03 30.40
N ILE A 151 12.00 -3.97 31.19
CA ILE A 151 11.05 -2.89 30.93
C ILE A 151 11.83 -1.67 30.42
N LYS A 152 11.42 -1.12 29.28
CA LYS A 152 11.94 0.16 28.76
C LYS A 152 10.76 1.07 28.45
N ASP A 153 10.71 2.23 29.09
CA ASP A 153 9.65 3.23 28.92
C ASP A 153 8.23 2.64 29.13
N GLY A 154 8.08 1.74 30.11
CA GLY A 154 6.81 1.06 30.41
C GLY A 154 6.43 -0.07 29.45
N LYS A 155 7.31 -0.48 28.54
CA LYS A 155 7.09 -1.60 27.61
C LYS A 155 7.98 -2.79 27.95
N LEU A 156 7.43 -4.00 27.85
CA LEU A 156 8.17 -5.26 27.98
C LEU A 156 9.05 -5.50 26.75
N GLY A 157 10.34 -5.68 26.97
CA GLY A 157 11.33 -6.09 25.98
C GLY A 157 11.98 -7.41 26.38
N PHE A 158 12.48 -8.14 25.38
CA PHE A 158 13.15 -9.42 25.54
C PHE A 158 14.28 -9.56 24.53
N ALA A 159 15.36 -10.26 24.90
CA ALA A 159 16.51 -10.50 24.03
C ALA A 159 16.19 -11.53 22.94
N GLY A 160 15.16 -12.35 23.17
CA GLY A 160 14.64 -13.35 22.24
C GLY A 160 13.40 -14.02 22.81
N LEU A 161 12.73 -14.82 21.98
CA LEU A 161 11.63 -15.70 22.38
C LEU A 161 12.00 -17.14 22.03
N SER A 162 11.45 -18.12 22.75
CA SER A 162 11.60 -19.53 22.35
C SER A 162 10.79 -19.81 21.08
N ASP A 163 11.17 -20.88 20.36
CA ASP A 163 10.47 -21.30 19.13
C ASP A 163 8.98 -21.53 19.38
N GLU A 164 8.62 -22.12 20.53
CA GLU A 164 7.22 -22.36 20.91
C GLU A 164 6.44 -21.05 21.16
N ALA A 165 7.09 -20.05 21.75
CA ALA A 165 6.48 -18.74 22.00
C ALA A 165 6.27 -17.97 20.70
N VAL A 166 7.25 -18.02 19.78
CA VAL A 166 7.12 -17.46 18.43
C VAL A 166 5.98 -18.17 17.67
N GLU A 167 5.91 -19.50 17.75
CA GLU A 167 4.86 -20.26 17.07
C GLU A 167 3.46 -19.95 17.62
N LEU A 168 3.34 -19.83 18.95
CA LEU A 168 2.07 -19.46 19.59
C LEU A 168 1.61 -18.05 19.18
N LEU A 169 2.52 -17.07 19.19
CA LEU A 169 2.22 -15.70 18.79
C LEU A 169 1.83 -15.63 17.32
N ASN A 170 2.55 -16.34 16.45
CA ASN A 170 2.22 -16.45 15.03
C ASN A 170 0.83 -17.07 14.84
N ARG A 171 0.54 -18.19 15.51
CA ARG A 171 -0.77 -18.87 15.44
C ARG A 171 -1.91 -17.93 15.86
N ARG A 172 -1.73 -17.16 16.93
CA ARG A 172 -2.73 -16.21 17.42
C ARG A 172 -2.89 -14.99 16.50
N TYR A 173 -1.80 -14.38 16.05
CA TYR A 173 -1.81 -13.18 15.21
C TYR A 173 -2.35 -13.48 13.81
N LEU A 174 -1.97 -14.62 13.22
CA LEU A 174 -2.43 -15.07 11.90
C LEU A 174 -3.92 -15.51 11.92
N GLN A 175 -4.39 -16.16 12.99
CA GLN A 175 -5.80 -16.54 13.14
C GLN A 175 -6.75 -15.33 13.21
N THR A 176 -6.33 -14.22 13.80
CA THR A 176 -7.20 -13.05 13.97
C THR A 176 -7.18 -12.05 12.80
N LYS A 177 -6.15 -12.04 11.96
CA LYS A 177 -5.98 -10.96 10.96
C LYS A 177 -5.87 -11.42 9.49
N TYR A 178 -5.38 -12.63 9.19
CA TYR A 178 -4.99 -12.97 7.80
C TYR A 178 -5.54 -14.28 7.20
N LEU A 179 -6.23 -15.16 7.95
CA LEU A 179 -6.87 -16.37 7.38
C LEU A 179 -5.94 -17.17 6.42
N THR A 180 -4.65 -17.36 6.74
CA THR A 180 -3.71 -18.16 5.94
C THR A 180 -3.32 -19.48 6.61
N SER A 181 -3.02 -20.50 5.80
CA SER A 181 -2.62 -21.84 6.22
C SER A 181 -1.35 -21.84 7.09
N VAL A 182 -1.38 -22.67 8.13
CA VAL A 182 -0.48 -22.72 9.30
C VAL A 182 0.94 -23.26 9.00
N VAL A 183 1.40 -23.20 7.75
CA VAL A 183 2.66 -23.85 7.33
C VAL A 183 3.75 -22.87 6.92
N SER A 184 3.43 -21.61 6.61
CA SER A 184 4.45 -20.56 6.38
C SER A 184 4.47 -19.56 7.54
N LEU A 185 5.66 -19.36 8.12
CA LEU A 185 5.96 -18.34 9.14
C LEU A 185 5.87 -16.90 8.57
N ARG A 186 5.72 -16.77 7.25
CA ARG A 186 5.81 -15.49 6.52
C ARG A 186 4.50 -15.20 5.79
N PRO A 187 3.89 -13.99 5.95
CA PRO A 187 2.69 -13.65 5.21
C PRO A 187 2.92 -13.74 3.70
N ILE A 188 1.90 -14.19 2.96
CA ILE A 188 1.99 -14.34 1.50
C ILE A 188 2.00 -12.98 0.79
N VAL A 189 1.21 -12.03 1.30
CA VAL A 189 1.12 -10.65 0.78
C VAL A 189 1.06 -9.68 1.93
N SER A 190 1.65 -8.51 1.74
CA SER A 190 1.41 -7.36 2.62
C SER A 190 0.05 -6.71 2.34
N ASP A 191 -0.37 -5.78 3.19
CA ASP A 191 -1.74 -5.23 3.18
C ASP A 191 -2.00 -4.13 2.12
N GLY A 192 -0.96 -3.71 1.39
CA GLY A 192 -1.10 -2.73 0.33
C GLY A 192 -1.34 -1.29 0.83
N THR A 193 -0.98 -0.97 2.07
CA THR A 193 -1.18 0.36 2.67
C THR A 193 -0.39 1.45 1.96
N SER A 194 0.81 1.15 1.43
CA SER A 194 1.63 2.12 0.71
C SER A 194 1.06 2.53 -0.66
N LEU A 195 0.07 1.80 -1.20
CA LEU A 195 -0.59 2.08 -2.48
C LEU A 195 -1.67 3.17 -2.42
N PHE A 196 -1.68 4.03 -1.40
CA PHE A 196 -2.71 5.06 -1.25
C PHE A 196 -2.78 6.03 -2.46
N GLN A 197 -1.64 6.41 -3.07
CA GLN A 197 -1.65 7.26 -4.27
C GLN A 197 -2.20 6.54 -5.49
N TRP A 198 -1.77 5.29 -5.70
CA TRP A 198 -2.30 4.42 -6.74
C TRP A 198 -3.83 4.29 -6.62
N LYS A 199 -4.32 3.90 -5.44
CA LYS A 199 -5.75 3.71 -5.15
C LYS A 199 -6.53 5.02 -5.37
N ALA A 200 -6.01 6.15 -4.93
CA ALA A 200 -6.67 7.44 -5.16
C ALA A 200 -6.76 7.81 -6.65
N LYS A 201 -5.69 7.59 -7.44
CA LYS A 201 -5.70 7.84 -8.88
C LYS A 201 -6.58 6.85 -9.64
N ALA A 202 -6.54 5.58 -9.26
CA ALA A 202 -7.38 4.54 -9.85
C ALA A 202 -8.86 4.87 -9.61
N ALA A 203 -9.25 5.25 -8.38
CA ALA A 203 -10.61 5.63 -8.04
C ALA A 203 -11.09 6.84 -8.86
N LYS A 204 -10.20 7.82 -9.12
CA LYS A 204 -10.48 8.94 -10.02
C LYS A 204 -10.76 8.48 -11.45
N ILE A 205 -9.99 7.54 -11.99
CA ILE A 205 -10.28 6.95 -13.31
C ILE A 205 -11.66 6.29 -13.32
N LYS A 206 -11.98 5.48 -12.30
CA LYS A 206 -13.27 4.77 -12.23
C LYS A 206 -14.47 5.70 -12.05
N THR A 207 -14.25 6.89 -11.49
CA THR A 207 -15.28 7.94 -11.34
C THR A 207 -15.30 8.93 -12.51
N GLY A 208 -14.57 8.65 -13.60
CA GLY A 208 -14.65 9.38 -14.86
C GLY A 208 -13.65 10.54 -15.01
N ALA A 209 -12.72 10.73 -14.07
CA ALA A 209 -11.69 11.75 -14.21
C ALA A 209 -10.58 11.32 -15.18
N ALA A 210 -10.11 12.25 -16.01
CA ALA A 210 -8.95 12.04 -16.87
C ALA A 210 -7.66 11.97 -16.02
N GLN A 211 -7.25 10.75 -15.67
CA GLN A 211 -6.04 10.47 -14.90
C GLN A 211 -5.29 9.30 -15.54
N GLN A 212 -3.97 9.33 -15.47
CA GLN A 212 -3.12 8.25 -15.96
C GLN A 212 -2.36 7.62 -14.80
N LEU A 213 -2.53 6.32 -14.64
CA LEU A 213 -1.75 5.49 -13.73
C LEU A 213 -0.42 5.14 -14.38
N ARG A 214 0.67 5.19 -13.62
CA ARG A 214 2.01 4.88 -14.12
C ARG A 214 2.64 3.74 -13.32
N VAL A 215 2.83 2.62 -13.98
CA VAL A 215 3.48 1.42 -13.42
C VAL A 215 4.90 1.35 -13.95
N ALA A 216 5.86 1.13 -13.08
CA ALA A 216 7.20 0.71 -13.45
C ALA A 216 7.43 -0.74 -12.99
N ILE A 217 8.03 -1.56 -13.84
CA ILE A 217 8.38 -2.95 -13.53
C ILE A 217 9.87 -3.11 -13.84
N THR A 218 10.66 -3.52 -12.86
CA THR A 218 12.12 -3.55 -12.95
C THR A 218 12.71 -4.71 -12.16
N GLY A 219 13.99 -5.00 -12.41
CA GLY A 219 14.68 -6.16 -11.90
C GLY A 219 15.35 -6.93 -13.03
N ASP A 220 15.31 -8.26 -12.94
CA ASP A 220 16.06 -9.12 -13.86
C ASP A 220 15.30 -9.49 -15.14
N SER A 221 15.65 -10.64 -15.76
CA SER A 221 15.01 -11.18 -16.96
C SER A 221 13.49 -11.37 -16.83
N TRP A 222 12.96 -11.55 -15.62
CA TRP A 222 11.50 -11.59 -15.38
C TRP A 222 10.80 -10.29 -15.76
N THR A 223 11.56 -9.20 -15.74
CA THR A 223 11.08 -7.86 -16.07
C THR A 223 11.72 -7.29 -17.33
N GLU A 224 12.79 -7.89 -17.87
CA GLU A 224 13.23 -7.62 -19.24
C GLU A 224 12.30 -8.30 -20.24
N HIS A 225 11.96 -9.57 -20.04
CA HIS A 225 11.11 -10.31 -20.95
C HIS A 225 9.66 -9.80 -20.89
N SER A 226 8.96 -9.90 -22.01
CA SER A 226 7.58 -9.40 -22.12
C SER A 226 6.53 -10.38 -21.59
N VAL A 227 6.90 -11.57 -21.11
CA VAL A 227 5.94 -12.64 -20.73
C VAL A 227 5.09 -12.21 -19.52
N ILE A 228 5.72 -11.87 -18.39
CA ILE A 228 5.03 -11.44 -17.16
C ILE A 228 4.41 -10.05 -17.35
N THR A 229 5.21 -9.10 -17.84
CA THR A 229 4.75 -7.73 -18.06
C THR A 229 3.58 -7.68 -19.05
N GLY A 230 3.59 -8.51 -20.08
CA GLY A 230 2.52 -8.61 -21.07
C GLY A 230 1.19 -9.06 -20.46
N GLU A 231 1.21 -10.04 -19.55
CA GLU A 231 0.00 -10.45 -18.84
C GLU A 231 -0.52 -9.37 -17.88
N LEU A 232 0.38 -8.71 -17.16
CA LEU A 232 -0.02 -7.63 -16.25
C LEU A 232 -0.62 -6.44 -17.01
N ILE A 233 -0.05 -6.07 -18.15
CA ILE A 233 -0.58 -5.01 -19.02
C ILE A 233 -1.99 -5.30 -19.49
N LYS A 234 -2.29 -6.55 -19.88
CA LYS A 234 -3.64 -6.95 -20.30
C LYS A 234 -4.65 -6.71 -19.18
N LEU A 235 -4.32 -7.14 -17.96
CA LEU A 235 -5.17 -6.95 -16.77
C LEU A 235 -5.38 -5.47 -16.44
N LEU A 236 -4.30 -4.69 -16.40
CA LEU A 236 -4.36 -3.27 -16.07
C LEU A 236 -5.14 -2.45 -17.10
N ARG A 237 -4.93 -2.71 -18.39
CA ARG A 237 -5.62 -1.97 -19.46
C ARG A 237 -7.08 -2.37 -19.60
N ALA A 238 -7.42 -3.62 -19.31
CA ALA A 238 -8.82 -4.04 -19.23
C ALA A 238 -9.58 -3.27 -18.15
N GLU A 239 -8.92 -2.98 -17.02
CA GLU A 239 -9.56 -2.31 -15.88
C GLU A 239 -9.57 -0.78 -15.98
N TYR A 240 -8.44 -0.20 -16.38
CA TYR A 240 -8.18 1.24 -16.29
C TYR A 240 -8.09 1.95 -17.64
N GLY A 241 -8.04 1.21 -18.75
CA GLY A 241 -7.78 1.76 -20.09
C GLY A 241 -6.29 1.91 -20.39
N GLU A 242 -5.96 2.35 -21.60
CA GLU A 242 -4.58 2.42 -22.12
C GLU A 242 -4.06 3.86 -22.22
N ALA A 243 -2.91 4.16 -21.61
CA ALA A 243 -2.28 5.49 -21.62
C ALA A 243 -0.86 5.55 -22.22
N GLY A 244 -0.38 4.50 -22.89
CA GLY A 244 0.97 4.48 -23.46
C GLY A 244 1.58 3.10 -23.48
N SER A 245 2.66 2.94 -24.24
CA SER A 245 3.52 1.75 -24.19
C SER A 245 4.68 1.89 -23.20
N GLY A 246 4.88 3.09 -22.66
CA GLY A 246 5.93 3.36 -21.67
C GLY A 246 7.32 3.28 -22.30
N TRP A 247 8.26 2.75 -21.52
CA TRP A 247 9.68 2.68 -21.87
C TRP A 247 10.01 1.71 -23.01
N ILE A 248 10.94 2.13 -23.87
CA ILE A 248 11.50 1.40 -25.00
C ILE A 248 13.01 1.28 -24.74
N ASN A 249 13.46 0.07 -24.43
CA ASN A 249 14.85 -0.21 -24.05
C ASN A 249 15.80 -0.21 -25.26
N LEU A 250 17.10 -0.31 -24.98
CA LEU A 250 18.14 -0.42 -26.01
C LEU A 250 18.91 -1.76 -25.95
N GLY A 251 18.37 -2.71 -25.19
CA GLY A 251 18.95 -4.03 -24.94
C GLY A 251 19.17 -4.84 -26.21
N ALA A 252 20.00 -5.87 -26.09
CA ALA A 252 20.35 -6.73 -27.23
C ALA A 252 19.16 -7.58 -27.69
N GLU A 253 18.34 -8.07 -26.75
CA GLU A 253 17.19 -8.93 -27.03
C GLU A 253 15.98 -8.18 -27.62
N ARG A 254 15.92 -6.85 -27.42
CA ARG A 254 14.85 -5.99 -27.97
C ARG A 254 13.45 -6.45 -27.55
N ASN A 255 13.32 -6.95 -26.33
CA ASN A 255 12.05 -7.33 -25.72
C ASN A 255 11.17 -6.09 -25.53
N MET A 256 10.50 -5.64 -26.58
CA MET A 256 9.62 -4.46 -26.53
C MET A 256 8.20 -4.83 -26.15
N LEU A 257 7.47 -3.85 -25.61
CA LEU A 257 6.04 -3.96 -25.41
C LEU A 257 5.28 -3.58 -26.68
N ASP A 258 4.02 -4.04 -26.76
CA ASP A 258 3.03 -3.59 -27.76
C ASP A 258 3.44 -3.77 -29.23
N GLY A 259 4.34 -4.70 -29.52
CA GLY A 259 4.80 -4.96 -30.88
C GLY A 259 5.65 -3.83 -31.48
N ILE A 260 6.14 -2.90 -30.64
CA ILE A 260 7.12 -1.89 -31.05
C ILE A 260 8.35 -2.60 -31.60
N THR A 261 8.80 -2.18 -32.77
CA THR A 261 10.02 -2.70 -33.37
C THR A 261 11.15 -1.70 -33.19
N ILE A 262 12.34 -2.19 -32.87
CA ILE A 262 13.58 -1.41 -32.91
C ILE A 262 14.63 -2.14 -33.74
N THR A 263 15.33 -1.40 -34.60
CA THR A 263 16.44 -1.93 -35.39
C THR A 263 17.61 -0.95 -35.38
N TYR A 264 18.82 -1.50 -35.40
CA TYR A 264 20.06 -0.75 -35.40
C TYR A 264 20.83 -1.05 -36.69
N SER A 265 21.40 -0.04 -37.33
CA SER A 265 22.40 -0.24 -38.38
C SER A 265 23.74 -0.72 -37.79
N SER A 266 24.77 -0.90 -38.62
CA SER A 266 26.15 -0.98 -38.15
C SER A 266 26.57 0.30 -37.42
N GLY A 267 27.57 0.20 -36.54
CA GLY A 267 28.22 1.35 -35.89
C GLY A 267 27.80 1.61 -34.43
N TRP A 268 26.95 0.75 -33.84
CA TRP A 268 26.49 0.90 -32.46
C TRP A 268 27.21 -0.04 -31.49
N THR A 269 27.70 0.52 -30.40
CA THR A 269 28.18 -0.22 -29.22
C THR A 269 27.07 -0.25 -28.17
N ILE A 270 26.80 -1.41 -27.58
CA ILE A 270 25.93 -1.54 -26.41
C ILE A 270 26.78 -1.47 -25.15
N ASN A 271 26.28 -0.77 -24.14
CA ASN A 271 26.76 -0.93 -22.78
C ASN A 271 25.58 -1.38 -21.91
N ASP A 272 25.86 -2.38 -21.09
CA ASP A 272 24.87 -3.18 -20.37
C ASP A 272 25.29 -3.29 -18.91
N MET A 273 24.35 -2.99 -18.01
CA MET A 273 24.55 -2.98 -16.57
C MET A 273 25.01 -4.34 -16.02
N ASP A 274 24.63 -5.46 -16.63
CA ASP A 274 25.01 -6.80 -16.17
C ASP A 274 26.53 -7.06 -16.29
N ASN A 275 27.21 -6.32 -17.17
CA ASN A 275 28.63 -6.43 -17.41
C ASN A 275 29.43 -5.87 -16.21
N GLY A 276 30.38 -6.65 -15.71
CA GLY A 276 31.22 -6.26 -14.57
C GLY A 276 32.02 -4.97 -14.78
N ALA A 277 32.36 -4.64 -16.03
CA ALA A 277 33.11 -3.45 -16.40
C ALA A 277 32.22 -2.27 -16.85
N ALA A 278 30.89 -2.40 -16.75
CA ALA A 278 29.96 -1.37 -17.22
C ALA A 278 30.16 -0.05 -16.48
N ALA A 279 30.33 1.04 -17.23
CA ALA A 279 30.38 2.39 -16.73
C ALA A 279 29.50 3.32 -17.58
N PHE A 280 28.80 4.26 -16.95
CA PHE A 280 27.85 5.13 -17.62
C PHE A 280 28.27 6.61 -17.51
N PRO A 281 29.39 7.02 -18.15
CA PRO A 281 29.93 8.37 -18.01
C PRO A 281 28.97 9.46 -18.50
N TYR A 282 28.08 9.12 -19.44
CA TYR A 282 27.06 10.01 -19.95
C TYR A 282 25.65 9.66 -19.46
N GLY A 283 25.51 8.91 -18.36
CA GLY A 283 24.23 8.37 -17.89
C GLY A 283 23.73 7.16 -18.68
N CYS A 284 22.59 6.61 -18.27
CA CYS A 284 21.94 5.48 -18.93
C CYS A 284 20.44 5.41 -18.65
N GLY A 285 19.75 4.49 -19.33
CA GLY A 285 18.35 4.18 -19.07
C GLY A 285 18.13 3.63 -17.65
N PRO A 286 16.89 3.64 -17.16
CA PRO A 286 16.56 3.09 -15.84
C PRO A 286 16.66 1.56 -15.81
N ASP A 287 16.75 0.93 -16.99
CA ASP A 287 17.04 -0.47 -17.26
C ASP A 287 18.54 -0.75 -17.46
N GLY A 288 19.41 0.25 -17.28
CA GLY A 288 20.86 0.05 -17.34
C GLY A 288 21.42 -0.19 -18.73
N PHE A 289 20.68 0.14 -19.80
CA PHE A 289 21.18 0.08 -21.17
C PHE A 289 21.63 1.44 -21.71
N THR A 290 22.62 1.41 -22.61
CA THR A 290 22.88 2.51 -23.55
C THR A 290 23.31 1.98 -24.92
N ARG A 291 23.12 2.82 -25.94
CA ARG A 291 23.71 2.62 -27.27
C ARG A 291 24.53 3.84 -27.65
N THR A 292 25.81 3.61 -27.92
CA THR A 292 26.76 4.67 -28.27
C THR A 292 27.26 4.50 -29.70
N SER A 293 27.40 5.61 -30.43
CA SER A 293 28.03 5.63 -31.75
C SER A 293 28.64 6.99 -32.04
N SER A 294 29.81 6.99 -32.69
CA SER A 294 30.44 8.16 -33.32
C SER A 294 30.45 8.08 -34.85
N THR A 295 29.84 7.02 -35.41
CA THR A 295 29.85 6.77 -36.85
C THR A 295 28.69 7.49 -37.52
N ALA A 296 29.00 8.58 -38.25
CA ALA A 296 28.02 9.33 -39.02
C ALA A 296 27.21 8.42 -39.96
N GLY A 297 25.90 8.61 -40.00
CA GLY A 297 24.97 7.77 -40.74
C GLY A 297 24.47 6.52 -39.99
N SER A 298 24.99 6.22 -38.80
CA SER A 298 24.43 5.14 -37.97
C SER A 298 23.00 5.46 -37.55
N LYS A 299 22.10 4.49 -37.66
CA LYS A 299 20.66 4.66 -37.45
C LYS A 299 20.10 3.77 -36.35
N ILE A 300 19.18 4.32 -35.57
CA ILE A 300 18.19 3.57 -34.78
C ILE A 300 16.83 3.82 -35.44
N THR A 301 16.13 2.76 -35.82
CA THR A 301 14.77 2.87 -36.41
C THR A 301 13.76 2.24 -35.47
N LEU A 302 12.75 3.03 -35.12
CA LEU A 302 11.60 2.67 -34.32
C LEU A 302 10.38 2.54 -35.23
N GLY A 303 9.59 1.50 -35.02
CA GLY A 303 8.37 1.22 -35.76
C GLY A 303 7.24 0.78 -34.86
N ASN A 304 6.03 0.72 -35.42
CA ASN A 304 4.79 0.34 -34.73
C ASN A 304 4.46 1.21 -33.50
N LEU A 305 4.85 2.49 -33.52
CA LEU A 305 4.56 3.44 -32.46
C LEU A 305 3.09 3.88 -32.56
N SER A 306 2.18 3.10 -31.96
CA SER A 306 0.72 3.24 -32.17
C SER A 306 -0.09 3.62 -30.92
N LYS A 307 0.49 3.45 -29.72
CA LYS A 307 -0.23 3.59 -28.44
C LYS A 307 0.10 4.85 -27.66
N GLY A 308 0.72 5.84 -28.31
CA GLY A 308 1.02 7.14 -27.73
C GLY A 308 1.05 8.24 -28.79
N ASN A 309 1.01 9.48 -28.33
CA ASN A 309 1.09 10.68 -29.20
C ASN A 309 2.37 11.50 -28.93
N LYS A 310 3.24 11.00 -28.05
CA LYS A 310 4.49 11.64 -27.68
C LYS A 310 5.57 10.58 -27.49
N LEU A 311 6.67 10.72 -28.23
CA LEU A 311 7.90 9.96 -28.03
C LEU A 311 8.94 10.87 -27.40
N SER A 312 9.50 10.45 -26.28
CA SER A 312 10.67 11.07 -25.67
C SER A 312 11.91 10.24 -26.02
N VAL A 313 12.98 10.90 -26.46
CA VAL A 313 14.27 10.28 -26.75
C VAL A 313 15.27 10.80 -25.74
N PHE A 314 15.91 9.90 -25.00
CA PHE A 314 16.87 10.23 -23.94
C PHE A 314 18.30 10.01 -24.39
N PHE A 315 19.18 10.95 -24.08
CA PHE A 315 20.57 10.92 -24.51
C PHE A 315 21.50 11.57 -23.49
N GLY A 316 22.77 11.17 -23.53
CA GLY A 316 23.84 11.75 -22.73
C GLY A 316 24.32 13.09 -23.27
N ASN A 317 24.90 13.91 -22.40
CA ASN A 317 25.51 15.19 -22.77
C ASN A 317 26.90 14.95 -23.36
N THR A 318 26.96 14.50 -24.61
CA THR A 318 28.20 14.17 -25.33
C THR A 318 28.66 15.32 -26.24
N GLY A 319 27.78 16.27 -26.55
CA GLY A 319 28.02 17.34 -27.53
C GLY A 319 27.94 16.91 -29.00
N GLY A 320 27.69 15.62 -29.29
CA GLY A 320 27.45 15.15 -30.66
C GLY A 320 26.13 15.64 -31.23
N VAL A 321 25.95 15.52 -32.55
CA VAL A 321 24.72 15.85 -33.25
C VAL A 321 24.10 14.58 -33.84
N PHE A 322 22.80 14.41 -33.61
CA PHE A 322 21.97 13.43 -34.30
C PHE A 322 20.80 14.14 -34.97
N SER A 323 20.06 13.43 -35.79
CA SER A 323 18.82 13.91 -36.38
C SER A 323 17.70 12.91 -36.19
N TYR A 324 16.46 13.36 -36.33
CA TYR A 324 15.31 12.48 -36.39
C TYR A 324 14.40 12.78 -37.59
N SER A 325 13.72 11.76 -38.10
CA SER A 325 12.59 11.90 -39.03
C SER A 325 11.40 11.07 -38.53
N VAL A 326 10.19 11.54 -38.82
CA VAL A 326 8.94 10.85 -38.48
C VAL A 326 8.25 10.48 -39.78
N ASN A 327 7.94 9.20 -39.98
CA ASN A 327 7.25 8.70 -41.17
C ASN A 327 7.89 9.15 -42.50
N GLY A 328 9.23 9.23 -42.55
CA GLY A 328 9.97 9.68 -43.73
C GLY A 328 9.93 11.19 -43.98
N SER A 329 9.54 12.00 -43.00
CA SER A 329 9.64 13.46 -43.06
C SER A 329 11.09 13.93 -43.25
N ALA A 330 11.26 15.21 -43.58
CA ALA A 330 12.56 15.87 -43.50
C ALA A 330 13.20 15.67 -42.12
N GLU A 331 14.52 15.48 -42.10
CA GLU A 331 15.28 15.29 -40.87
C GLU A 331 15.40 16.60 -40.08
N THR A 332 15.29 16.53 -38.76
CA THR A 332 15.54 17.63 -37.83
C THR A 332 16.75 17.30 -36.98
N GLU A 333 17.76 18.18 -36.96
CA GLU A 333 18.98 17.99 -36.17
C GLU A 333 18.79 18.39 -34.71
N VAL A 334 19.51 17.69 -33.82
CA VAL A 334 19.47 17.84 -32.38
C VAL A 334 20.88 17.63 -31.83
N THR A 335 21.33 18.56 -31.01
CA THR A 335 22.58 18.43 -30.26
C THR A 335 22.34 17.62 -28.98
N ALA A 336 23.20 16.65 -28.71
CA ALA A 336 23.20 15.85 -27.49
C ALA A 336 23.82 16.65 -26.33
N ASP A 337 23.06 17.63 -25.84
CA ASP A 337 23.47 18.60 -24.83
C ASP A 337 22.96 18.26 -23.42
N ALA A 338 23.08 19.24 -22.51
CA ALA A 338 22.64 19.11 -21.12
C ALA A 338 21.13 18.97 -20.93
N ALA A 339 20.29 19.17 -21.96
CA ALA A 339 18.85 18.91 -21.87
C ALA A 339 18.56 17.40 -21.79
N GLN A 340 19.46 16.55 -22.33
CA GLN A 340 19.44 15.08 -22.24
C GLN A 340 18.14 14.40 -22.72
N ARG A 341 17.26 15.15 -23.38
CA ARG A 341 15.94 14.71 -23.81
C ARG A 341 15.43 15.52 -24.99
N LEU A 342 14.89 14.82 -25.97
CA LEU A 342 14.11 15.36 -27.08
C LEU A 342 12.65 14.86 -26.98
N MET A 343 11.69 15.72 -27.35
CA MET A 343 10.26 15.38 -27.39
C MET A 343 9.72 15.45 -28.82
N ILE A 344 9.23 14.34 -29.35
CA ILE A 344 8.69 14.20 -30.71
C ILE A 344 7.18 13.96 -30.63
N ASN A 345 6.39 14.80 -31.31
CA ASN A 345 4.96 14.57 -31.48
C ASN A 345 4.73 13.42 -32.46
N LEU A 346 3.83 12.50 -32.11
CA LEU A 346 3.41 11.39 -32.99
C LEU A 346 1.93 11.52 -33.34
N SER A 347 1.55 11.03 -34.52
CA SER A 347 0.17 10.97 -34.98
C SER A 347 -0.10 9.61 -35.62
N GLY A 348 -1.11 8.89 -35.11
CA GLY A 348 -1.39 7.52 -35.55
C GLY A 348 -0.20 6.58 -35.33
N THR A 349 -0.20 5.46 -36.05
CA THR A 349 0.94 4.54 -36.06
C THR A 349 2.13 5.20 -36.77
N SER A 350 3.20 5.44 -36.02
CA SER A 350 4.38 6.16 -36.52
C SER A 350 5.64 5.29 -36.56
N SER A 351 6.57 5.69 -37.43
CA SER A 351 7.97 5.27 -37.45
C SER A 351 8.87 6.47 -37.19
N VAL A 352 9.89 6.29 -36.35
CA VAL A 352 10.90 7.32 -36.08
C VAL A 352 12.29 6.76 -36.38
N VAL A 353 13.08 7.51 -37.16
CA VAL A 353 14.48 7.16 -37.45
C VAL A 353 15.38 8.20 -36.77
N LEU A 354 16.29 7.75 -35.92
CA LEU A 354 17.36 8.55 -35.33
C LEU A 354 18.66 8.28 -36.12
N THR A 355 19.31 9.31 -36.63
CA THR A 355 20.54 9.19 -37.44
C THR A 355 21.68 10.01 -36.81
N VAL A 356 22.83 9.40 -36.53
CA VAL A 356 24.04 10.11 -36.09
C VAL A 356 24.55 11.02 -37.21
N LYS A 357 24.83 12.29 -36.91
CA LYS A 357 25.37 13.27 -37.87
C LYS A 357 26.85 13.52 -37.66
N SER A 358 27.25 13.79 -36.41
CA SER A 358 28.63 14.09 -36.06
C SER A 358 28.88 13.90 -34.56
N GLY A 359 30.13 13.70 -34.17
CA GLY A 359 30.50 13.47 -32.76
C GLY A 359 29.94 12.15 -32.21
N GLU A 360 30.22 11.89 -30.94
CA GLU A 360 29.68 10.74 -30.22
C GLU A 360 28.25 11.03 -29.75
N ILE A 361 27.35 10.05 -29.87
CA ILE A 361 25.99 10.07 -29.32
C ILE A 361 25.84 8.87 -28.39
N CYS A 362 25.33 9.09 -27.18
CA CYS A 362 24.96 8.04 -26.24
C CYS A 362 23.46 8.10 -25.99
N PHE A 363 22.68 7.17 -26.56
CA PHE A 363 21.25 7.05 -26.26
C PHE A 363 21.03 6.19 -25.01
N TRP A 364 20.10 6.63 -24.16
CA TRP A 364 19.69 5.91 -22.93
C TRP A 364 18.46 5.04 -23.16
N GLY A 365 17.58 5.47 -24.08
CA GLY A 365 16.34 4.80 -24.42
C GLY A 365 15.28 5.80 -24.88
N MET A 366 14.06 5.30 -25.07
CA MET A 366 12.93 6.12 -25.45
C MET A 366 11.71 5.82 -24.57
N HIS A 367 10.73 6.71 -24.63
CA HIS A 367 9.47 6.54 -23.90
C HIS A 367 8.29 7.01 -24.73
N MET A 368 7.23 6.21 -24.80
CA MET A 368 6.02 6.52 -25.53
C MET A 368 4.80 6.62 -24.60
N ARG A 369 4.19 7.81 -24.55
CA ARG A 369 3.01 8.09 -23.73
C ARG A 369 1.89 8.80 -24.50
N LYS A 370 0.66 8.68 -23.98
CA LYS A 370 -0.44 9.59 -24.32
C LYS A 370 -0.33 10.82 -23.40
N THR A 371 -0.42 12.03 -23.95
CA THR A 371 -0.36 13.27 -23.15
C THR A 371 -1.67 13.63 -22.46
N THR A 372 -2.79 12.99 -22.85
CA THR A 372 -4.14 13.28 -22.36
C THR A 372 -4.95 11.99 -22.21
N GLY A 373 -6.13 12.09 -21.60
CA GLY A 373 -7.05 10.97 -21.40
C GLY A 373 -6.80 10.20 -20.10
N ALA A 374 -7.58 9.14 -19.90
CA ALA A 374 -7.43 8.22 -18.78
C ALA A 374 -6.83 6.88 -19.24
N GLY A 375 -6.10 6.20 -18.35
CA GLY A 375 -5.51 4.91 -18.66
C GLY A 375 -4.35 4.52 -17.77
N VAL A 376 -3.71 3.40 -18.12
CA VAL A 376 -2.45 2.96 -17.52
C VAL A 376 -1.32 2.99 -18.55
N GLU A 377 -0.20 3.55 -18.11
CA GLU A 377 1.10 3.48 -18.78
C GLU A 377 1.97 2.49 -18.00
N VAL A 378 2.53 1.49 -18.69
CA VAL A 378 3.40 0.48 -18.08
C VAL A 378 4.79 0.61 -18.65
N ASN A 379 5.76 0.82 -17.77
CA ASN A 379 7.17 1.00 -18.07
C ASN A 379 7.91 -0.28 -17.72
N LYS A 380 8.40 -0.98 -18.76
CA LYS A 380 9.18 -2.21 -18.60
C LYS A 380 10.68 -1.88 -18.58
N LEU A 381 11.27 -1.97 -17.40
CA LEU A 381 12.59 -1.43 -17.04
C LEU A 381 13.52 -2.52 -16.50
N GLY A 382 13.30 -3.77 -16.89
CA GLY A 382 14.16 -4.88 -16.49
C GLY A 382 15.38 -5.06 -17.38
N ASN A 383 16.39 -5.73 -16.83
CA ASN A 383 17.62 -6.09 -17.50
C ASN A 383 18.01 -7.53 -17.13
N GLY A 384 18.19 -8.37 -18.14
CA GLY A 384 18.53 -9.78 -18.04
C GLY A 384 19.82 -10.01 -17.27
N ASN A 385 19.89 -11.15 -16.57
CA ASN A 385 21.03 -11.53 -15.71
C ASN A 385 21.35 -10.60 -14.54
N CYS A 386 20.77 -9.40 -14.46
CA CYS A 386 21.10 -8.42 -13.43
C CYS A 386 20.73 -8.89 -12.02
N THR A 387 21.48 -8.36 -11.07
CA THR A 387 21.35 -8.61 -9.62
C THR A 387 21.17 -7.28 -8.89
N GLY A 388 20.85 -7.31 -7.59
CA GLY A 388 20.81 -6.09 -6.80
C GLY A 388 22.15 -5.33 -6.80
N ARG A 389 23.27 -6.05 -6.90
CA ARG A 389 24.61 -5.44 -7.06
C ARG A 389 24.72 -4.60 -8.34
N ASP A 390 24.17 -5.09 -9.44
CA ASP A 390 24.30 -4.43 -10.75
C ASP A 390 23.53 -3.10 -10.77
N TYR A 391 22.38 -3.03 -10.09
CA TYR A 391 21.60 -1.80 -9.91
C TYR A 391 22.33 -0.69 -9.14
N LEU A 392 23.44 -1.00 -8.46
CA LEU A 392 24.30 0.01 -7.82
C LEU A 392 25.16 0.78 -8.82
N LYS A 393 25.37 0.25 -10.03
CA LYS A 393 26.19 0.88 -11.10
C LYS A 393 25.49 2.07 -11.74
N ILE A 394 24.17 2.13 -11.69
CA ILE A 394 23.40 3.26 -12.23
C ILE A 394 23.50 4.43 -11.26
N SER A 395 23.92 5.60 -11.76
CA SER A 395 24.10 6.78 -10.92
C SER A 395 22.77 7.32 -10.37
N PRO A 396 22.75 7.90 -9.16
CA PRO A 396 21.52 8.47 -8.60
C PRO A 396 20.98 9.61 -9.48
N GLY A 397 21.85 10.39 -10.12
CA GLY A 397 21.46 11.50 -10.99
C GLY A 397 20.77 11.04 -12.28
N ALA A 398 21.32 10.00 -12.95
CA ALA A 398 20.65 9.42 -14.11
C ALA A 398 19.29 8.81 -13.73
N GLN A 399 19.24 8.12 -12.59
CA GLN A 399 17.99 7.60 -12.03
C GLN A 399 17.01 8.72 -11.70
N ALA A 400 17.44 9.83 -11.10
CA ALA A 400 16.55 10.94 -10.72
C ALA A 400 15.87 11.57 -11.94
N ASN A 401 16.64 11.91 -12.99
CA ASN A 401 16.11 12.50 -14.22
C ASN A 401 15.00 11.65 -14.84
N LEU A 402 15.20 10.34 -14.88
CA LEU A 402 14.26 9.39 -15.47
C LEU A 402 13.12 9.04 -14.52
N SER A 403 13.38 8.92 -13.22
CA SER A 403 12.37 8.66 -12.18
C SER A 403 11.36 9.80 -12.09
N GLU A 404 11.82 11.06 -12.19
CA GLU A 404 10.96 12.24 -12.27
C GLU A 404 10.10 12.23 -13.52
N PHE A 405 10.70 11.93 -14.68
CA PHE A 405 9.98 11.89 -15.94
C PHE A 405 8.93 10.76 -16.01
N ILE A 406 9.30 9.56 -15.56
CA ILE A 406 8.38 8.42 -15.45
C ILE A 406 7.30 8.78 -14.43
N GLY A 407 7.67 9.26 -13.25
CA GLY A 407 6.74 9.66 -12.19
C GLY A 407 5.83 8.49 -11.82
N ALA A 408 6.42 7.33 -11.54
CA ALA A 408 5.68 6.11 -11.24
C ALA A 408 4.79 6.28 -10.00
N ASP A 409 3.59 5.72 -10.07
CA ASP A 409 2.68 5.54 -8.93
C ASP A 409 3.01 4.29 -8.14
N VAL A 410 3.50 3.27 -8.85
CA VAL A 410 3.93 2.00 -8.29
C VAL A 410 5.14 1.45 -9.05
N VAL A 411 6.11 0.94 -8.32
CA VAL A 411 7.27 0.19 -8.84
C VAL A 411 7.17 -1.25 -8.38
N ILE A 412 7.21 -2.20 -9.32
CA ILE A 412 7.23 -3.64 -9.05
C ILE A 412 8.66 -4.12 -9.31
N ILE A 413 9.25 -4.77 -8.30
CA ILE A 413 10.65 -5.21 -8.33
C ILE A 413 10.69 -6.73 -8.27
N MET A 414 11.34 -7.37 -9.26
CA MET A 414 11.57 -8.81 -9.29
C MET A 414 13.06 -9.09 -9.47
N LEU A 415 13.72 -9.47 -8.38
CA LEU A 415 15.15 -9.81 -8.30
C LEU A 415 15.33 -11.03 -7.39
N GLY A 416 16.55 -11.55 -7.28
CA GLY A 416 16.90 -12.65 -6.39
C GLY A 416 17.25 -13.94 -7.12
N THR A 417 16.65 -14.20 -8.29
CA THR A 417 16.94 -15.39 -9.11
C THR A 417 18.37 -15.37 -9.66
N ASN A 418 18.88 -14.22 -10.07
CA ASN A 418 20.29 -14.12 -10.47
C ASN A 418 21.24 -13.94 -9.29
N ASP A 419 20.79 -13.28 -8.22
CA ASP A 419 21.59 -13.06 -7.01
C ASP A 419 22.02 -14.38 -6.36
N TYR A 420 21.07 -15.29 -6.09
CA TYR A 420 21.37 -16.58 -5.45
C TYR A 420 22.20 -17.50 -6.35
N ARG A 421 21.91 -17.50 -7.66
CA ARG A 421 22.57 -18.35 -8.66
C ARG A 421 24.00 -17.92 -8.94
N ARG A 422 24.28 -16.62 -8.92
CA ARG A 422 25.60 -16.04 -9.20
C ARG A 422 26.42 -15.78 -7.93
N GLY A 423 25.85 -16.01 -6.74
CA GLY A 423 26.54 -15.85 -5.46
C GLY A 423 26.74 -14.39 -5.05
N HIS A 424 25.82 -13.50 -5.42
CA HIS A 424 25.81 -12.13 -4.92
C HIS A 424 25.10 -12.07 -3.58
N SER A 425 25.66 -11.34 -2.62
CA SER A 425 25.20 -11.40 -1.23
C SER A 425 23.76 -10.88 -1.07
N THR A 426 23.06 -11.33 -0.02
CA THR A 426 21.76 -10.77 0.36
C THR A 426 21.86 -9.28 0.73
N ALA A 427 23.03 -8.81 1.15
CA ALA A 427 23.32 -7.39 1.37
C ALA A 427 23.34 -6.60 0.05
N ASP A 428 24.00 -7.12 -1.00
CA ASP A 428 23.98 -6.50 -2.33
C ASP A 428 22.57 -6.45 -2.90
N PHE A 429 21.81 -7.55 -2.75
CA PHE A 429 20.40 -7.63 -3.12
C PHE A 429 19.57 -6.55 -2.42
N ALA A 430 19.69 -6.43 -1.09
CA ALA A 430 18.96 -5.43 -0.30
C ALA A 430 19.35 -3.99 -0.70
N ASN A 431 20.64 -3.72 -0.89
CA ASN A 431 21.14 -2.41 -1.31
C ASN A 431 20.62 -2.02 -2.70
N GLY A 432 20.57 -2.96 -3.64
CA GLY A 432 20.01 -2.76 -4.97
C GLY A 432 18.53 -2.40 -4.93
N ILE A 433 17.73 -3.17 -4.19
CA ILE A 433 16.30 -2.89 -4.00
C ILE A 433 16.10 -1.52 -3.34
N ALA A 434 16.84 -1.22 -2.27
CA ALA A 434 16.76 0.07 -1.60
C ALA A 434 17.14 1.22 -2.54
N ARG A 435 18.15 1.03 -3.40
CA ARG A 435 18.57 2.02 -4.39
C ARG A 435 17.47 2.31 -5.42
N ILE A 436 16.83 1.27 -5.97
CA ILE A 436 15.70 1.40 -6.89
C ILE A 436 14.58 2.20 -6.22
N ILE A 437 14.18 1.80 -5.00
CA ILE A 437 13.07 2.41 -4.27
C ILE A 437 13.36 3.87 -3.93
N ASN A 438 14.58 4.17 -3.48
CA ASN A 438 15.00 5.53 -3.16
C ASN A 438 15.02 6.43 -4.41
N GLY A 439 15.44 5.90 -5.56
CA GLY A 439 15.41 6.63 -6.82
C GLY A 439 14.00 7.11 -7.19
N TYR A 440 13.02 6.21 -7.22
CA TYR A 440 11.64 6.57 -7.55
C TYR A 440 10.97 7.43 -6.49
N ARG A 441 11.26 7.20 -5.20
CA ARG A 441 10.69 8.01 -4.12
C ARG A 441 11.31 9.40 -3.98
N SER A 442 12.54 9.58 -4.44
CA SER A 442 13.14 10.91 -4.53
C SER A 442 12.34 11.82 -5.47
N ALA A 443 11.77 11.26 -6.53
CA ALA A 443 10.94 11.95 -7.50
C ALA A 443 9.44 11.99 -7.11
N SER A 444 8.93 10.92 -6.50
CA SER A 444 7.54 10.79 -6.07
C SER A 444 7.48 10.15 -4.68
N PRO A 445 7.45 10.95 -3.59
CA PRO A 445 7.50 10.42 -2.23
C PRO A 445 6.39 9.43 -1.86
N GLY A 446 5.25 9.45 -2.58
CA GLY A 446 4.16 8.51 -2.40
C GLY A 446 4.13 7.36 -3.43
N CYS A 447 5.18 7.20 -4.23
CA CYS A 447 5.37 6.03 -5.07
C CYS A 447 5.38 4.77 -4.21
N ALA A 448 4.41 3.89 -4.47
CA ALA A 448 4.37 2.57 -3.86
C ALA A 448 5.46 1.68 -4.45
N CYS A 449 5.96 0.74 -3.66
CA CYS A 449 6.94 -0.22 -4.12
C CYS A 449 6.49 -1.61 -3.70
N ILE A 450 6.44 -2.54 -4.66
CA ILE A 450 6.08 -3.94 -4.43
C ILE A 450 7.32 -4.77 -4.74
N VAL A 451 7.84 -5.50 -3.76
CA VAL A 451 8.95 -6.43 -3.95
C VAL A 451 8.38 -7.84 -4.07
N VAL A 452 8.59 -8.49 -5.20
CA VAL A 452 8.22 -9.89 -5.39
C VAL A 452 9.40 -10.73 -4.93
N ALA A 453 9.24 -11.46 -3.81
CA ALA A 453 10.22 -12.45 -3.41
C ALA A 453 10.25 -13.59 -4.46
N PRO A 454 11.43 -14.11 -4.83
CA PRO A 454 11.57 -15.00 -5.97
C PRO A 454 10.85 -16.34 -5.74
N ALA A 455 10.21 -16.88 -6.77
CA ALA A 455 9.69 -18.25 -6.75
C ALA A 455 10.83 -19.27 -6.74
N GLN A 456 10.55 -20.49 -6.31
CA GLN A 456 11.50 -21.59 -6.24
C GLN A 456 11.96 -22.05 -7.63
N SER A 457 12.95 -21.38 -8.22
CA SER A 457 13.63 -21.77 -9.45
C SER A 457 14.64 -22.90 -9.22
N SER A 458 14.95 -23.67 -10.27
CA SER A 458 15.83 -24.85 -10.18
C SER A 458 17.28 -24.54 -10.56
N VAL A 459 18.13 -24.41 -9.54
CA VAL A 459 19.59 -24.35 -9.69
C VAL A 459 20.17 -25.48 -8.84
N ALA A 460 20.88 -26.42 -9.48
CA ALA A 460 21.30 -27.67 -8.83
C ALA A 460 22.25 -27.48 -7.64
N THR A 461 23.11 -26.46 -7.69
CA THR A 461 24.05 -26.15 -6.61
C THR A 461 24.21 -24.63 -6.52
N PRO A 462 23.23 -23.93 -5.94
CA PRO A 462 23.30 -22.48 -5.85
C PRO A 462 24.35 -22.08 -4.80
N PRO A 463 25.20 -21.08 -5.08
CA PRO A 463 26.19 -20.58 -4.12
C PRO A 463 25.58 -20.08 -2.80
N ILE A 464 24.36 -19.52 -2.86
CA ILE A 464 23.60 -19.04 -1.70
C ILE A 464 22.18 -19.61 -1.82
N PRO A 465 21.56 -20.13 -0.74
CA PRO A 465 20.18 -20.58 -0.77
C PRO A 465 19.21 -19.48 -1.20
N LEU A 466 18.25 -19.81 -2.08
CA LEU A 466 17.25 -18.84 -2.55
C LEU A 466 16.36 -18.31 -1.42
N VAL A 467 16.14 -19.12 -0.37
CA VAL A 467 15.33 -18.74 0.78
C VAL A 467 15.91 -17.53 1.52
N ASP A 468 17.23 -17.36 1.54
CA ASP A 468 17.90 -16.23 2.20
C ASP A 468 17.51 -14.89 1.55
N PHE A 469 17.30 -14.87 0.23
CA PHE A 469 16.82 -13.68 -0.48
C PHE A 469 15.34 -13.42 -0.19
N THR A 470 14.55 -14.49 -0.03
CA THR A 470 13.16 -14.37 0.42
C THR A 470 13.10 -13.76 1.81
N GLU A 471 13.88 -14.26 2.77
CA GLU A 471 13.98 -13.69 4.12
C GLU A 471 14.43 -12.23 4.10
N MET A 472 15.39 -11.89 3.24
CA MET A 472 15.85 -10.51 3.11
C MET A 472 14.74 -9.55 2.64
N VAL A 473 13.81 -10.00 1.78
CA VAL A 473 12.63 -9.18 1.42
C VAL A 473 11.78 -8.85 2.66
N PHE A 474 11.55 -9.81 3.56
CA PHE A 474 10.80 -9.59 4.79
C PHE A 474 11.50 -8.68 5.78
N LEU A 475 12.83 -8.80 5.90
CA LEU A 475 13.62 -7.93 6.77
C LEU A 475 13.68 -6.50 6.24
N LEU A 476 13.76 -6.34 4.91
CA LEU A 476 13.92 -5.05 4.25
C LEU A 476 12.59 -4.27 4.15
N ALA A 477 11.49 -4.94 3.78
CA ALA A 477 10.23 -4.29 3.44
C ALA A 477 9.71 -3.30 4.51
N PRO A 478 9.73 -3.59 5.83
CA PRO A 478 9.34 -2.62 6.85
C PRO A 478 10.26 -1.40 6.91
N GLN A 479 11.57 -1.60 6.75
CA GLN A 479 12.59 -0.54 6.85
C GLN A 479 12.43 0.48 5.72
N ILE A 480 12.11 -0.01 4.52
CA ILE A 480 11.92 0.82 3.34
C ILE A 480 10.44 0.99 2.98
N ARG A 481 9.50 0.71 3.89
CA ARG A 481 8.05 0.88 3.66
C ARG A 481 7.57 0.33 2.31
N ALA A 482 8.02 -0.85 1.92
CA ALA A 482 7.59 -1.51 0.68
C ALA A 482 6.52 -2.58 0.97
N GLU A 483 5.64 -2.81 0.00
CA GLU A 483 4.81 -4.01 -0.05
C GLU A 483 5.63 -5.20 -0.55
N TYR A 484 5.16 -6.41 -0.28
CA TYR A 484 5.76 -7.62 -0.80
C TYR A 484 4.74 -8.67 -1.22
N TYR A 485 5.12 -9.45 -2.23
CA TYR A 485 4.49 -10.73 -2.56
C TYR A 485 5.51 -11.86 -2.40
N ASN A 486 5.22 -12.76 -1.47
CA ASN A 486 6.04 -13.93 -1.18
C ASN A 486 5.72 -15.07 -2.15
N MET A 487 6.29 -14.99 -3.35
CA MET A 487 6.08 -16.04 -4.35
C MET A 487 6.75 -17.36 -3.95
N TYR A 488 7.83 -17.31 -3.15
CA TYR A 488 8.54 -18.49 -2.67
C TYR A 488 7.63 -19.46 -1.90
N ASP A 489 6.82 -18.93 -0.97
CA ASP A 489 5.89 -19.75 -0.15
C ASP A 489 4.48 -19.88 -0.76
N ASP A 490 4.07 -19.00 -1.68
CA ASP A 490 2.75 -19.08 -2.34
C ASP A 490 2.72 -20.14 -3.45
N TRP A 491 3.89 -20.49 -3.99
CA TRP A 491 4.06 -21.52 -5.00
C TRP A 491 4.65 -22.78 -4.37
N ALA A 492 4.27 -23.94 -4.89
CA ALA A 492 4.92 -25.19 -4.53
C ALA A 492 6.37 -25.20 -5.07
N GLY A 493 7.16 -26.19 -4.65
CA GLY A 493 8.53 -26.36 -5.16
C GLY A 493 8.58 -26.55 -6.68
N PHE A 494 9.74 -26.23 -7.28
CA PHE A 494 9.95 -26.22 -8.73
C PHE A 494 9.35 -27.43 -9.46
N GLU A 495 9.67 -28.65 -9.02
CA GLU A 495 9.24 -29.88 -9.69
C GLU A 495 7.71 -30.00 -9.77
N SER A 496 7.03 -29.64 -8.69
CA SER A 496 5.56 -29.69 -8.62
C SER A 496 4.93 -28.65 -9.54
N GLU A 497 5.43 -27.41 -9.50
CA GLU A 497 4.91 -26.33 -10.35
C GLU A 497 5.24 -26.55 -11.84
N ASN A 498 6.42 -27.11 -12.13
CA ASN A 498 6.84 -27.44 -13.48
C ASN A 498 5.98 -28.57 -14.08
N ALA A 499 5.63 -29.59 -13.29
CA ALA A 499 4.69 -30.64 -13.70
C ALA A 499 3.29 -30.08 -14.02
N GLN A 500 2.92 -28.92 -13.44
CA GLN A 500 1.68 -28.19 -13.75
C GLN A 500 1.87 -27.14 -14.87
N GLY A 501 2.99 -27.17 -15.60
CA GLY A 501 3.27 -26.29 -16.73
C GLY A 501 3.48 -24.82 -16.36
N GLN A 502 3.82 -24.51 -15.11
CA GLN A 502 4.03 -23.12 -14.68
C GLN A 502 5.40 -22.55 -15.08
N TRP A 503 6.36 -23.41 -15.44
CA TRP A 503 7.71 -23.04 -15.83
C TRP A 503 7.96 -23.29 -17.31
N ASN A 504 8.71 -22.41 -17.96
CA ASN A 504 9.20 -22.58 -19.32
C ASN A 504 10.57 -23.27 -19.34
N ASP A 505 11.39 -22.91 -18.36
CA ASP A 505 12.70 -23.50 -18.11
C ASP A 505 12.99 -23.45 -16.60
N ASN A 506 14.22 -23.75 -16.21
CA ASN A 506 14.61 -23.82 -14.80
C ASN A 506 14.60 -22.47 -14.06
N LEU A 507 14.50 -21.34 -14.76
CA LEU A 507 14.62 -19.98 -14.23
C LEU A 507 13.42 -19.08 -14.57
N HIS A 508 12.68 -19.38 -15.64
CA HIS A 508 11.62 -18.52 -16.16
C HIS A 508 10.26 -19.23 -16.19
N VAL A 509 9.22 -18.49 -15.81
CA VAL A 509 7.84 -18.97 -15.88
C VAL A 509 7.36 -19.11 -17.32
N SER A 510 6.42 -20.04 -17.54
CA SER A 510 5.68 -20.15 -18.79
C SER A 510 4.66 -19.02 -18.93
N GLN A 511 3.95 -18.96 -20.06
CA GLN A 511 2.83 -18.03 -20.23
C GLN A 511 1.75 -18.22 -19.14
N ALA A 512 1.48 -19.47 -18.75
CA ALA A 512 0.51 -19.79 -17.71
C ALA A 512 0.99 -19.33 -16.32
N GLY A 513 2.25 -19.58 -16.00
CA GLY A 513 2.86 -19.12 -14.75
C GLY A 513 2.93 -17.59 -14.67
N ALA A 514 3.27 -16.93 -15.77
CA ALA A 514 3.27 -15.48 -15.89
C ALA A 514 1.87 -14.89 -15.65
N TYR A 515 0.81 -15.50 -16.20
CA TYR A 515 -0.57 -15.07 -15.93
C TYR A 515 -0.94 -15.24 -14.45
N ARG A 516 -0.59 -16.37 -13.81
CA ARG A 516 -0.82 -16.60 -12.37
C ARG A 516 -0.15 -15.51 -11.53
N LEU A 517 1.12 -15.23 -11.79
CA LEU A 517 1.90 -14.17 -11.12
C LEU A 517 1.26 -12.79 -11.33
N ALA A 518 1.04 -12.40 -12.58
CA ALA A 518 0.47 -11.10 -12.93
C ALA A 518 -0.91 -10.90 -12.30
N LYS A 519 -1.75 -11.94 -12.30
CA LYS A 519 -3.08 -11.91 -11.69
C LYS A 519 -3.01 -11.76 -10.18
N LYS A 520 -2.07 -12.45 -9.52
CA LYS A 520 -1.86 -12.34 -8.07
C LYS A 520 -1.40 -10.93 -7.68
N ILE A 521 -0.42 -10.35 -8.38
CA ILE A 521 0.03 -8.97 -8.16
C ILE A 521 -1.13 -8.00 -8.36
N TYR A 522 -1.87 -8.14 -9.45
CA TYR A 522 -3.02 -7.29 -9.75
C TYR A 522 -4.08 -7.36 -8.65
N LYS A 523 -4.52 -8.57 -8.28
CA LYS A 523 -5.56 -8.77 -7.26
C LYS A 523 -5.16 -8.31 -5.87
N SER A 524 -3.87 -8.42 -5.52
CA SER A 524 -3.41 -8.12 -4.17
C SER A 524 -3.14 -6.62 -3.97
N PHE A 525 -2.73 -5.91 -5.04
CA PHE A 525 -2.24 -4.53 -4.89
C PHE A 525 -2.87 -3.52 -5.84
N LEU A 526 -3.16 -3.92 -7.09
CA LEU A 526 -3.45 -2.97 -8.16
C LEU A 526 -4.93 -2.89 -8.54
N GLU A 527 -5.75 -3.83 -8.07
CA GLU A 527 -7.21 -3.74 -8.05
C GLU A 527 -7.65 -2.76 -6.93
N LEU A 528 -8.75 -2.05 -7.17
CA LEU A 528 -9.32 -1.08 -6.21
C LEU A 528 -10.07 -1.74 -5.06
#